data_AF-A0A950AH84-F1
#
_entry.id   AF-A0A950AH84-F1
#
_cell.length_a   1.000
_cell.length_b   1.000
_cell.length_c   1.000
_cell.angle_alpha   90.00
_cell.angle_beta   90.00
_cell.angle_gamma   90.00
#
_symmetry.space_group_name_H-M   'P 1'
#
loop_
_entity.id
_entity.type
_entity.pdbx_description
1 polymer ?
#
loop_
_entity_poly.entity_id
_entity_poly.type
_entity_poly.pdbx_seq_one_letter_code
_entity_poly.pdbx_strand_id
1 'polypeptide(L)'
;MPLRVWSDVARYGLPGFFLGLALMWGTANGRGTVAQAQTPPPAERTRMPAMTGGETSGTLAFTSQTAGMAQLLYLVDTRNHAFAVYRIDPTNPKGTVKLEAARRYQWDLKLAEYNNQPPEVAAIESTVQTLGQSAR
;
A
#
# COMPACT_ATOMS: atom_id res chain seq x y z
N MET A 1 16.76 -47.32 -41.70
CA MET A 1 15.81 -46.22 -41.43
C MET A 1 16.36 -45.37 -40.28
N PRO A 2 16.96 -44.19 -40.50
CA PRO A 2 17.40 -43.33 -39.39
C PRO A 2 16.29 -42.35 -39.00
N LEU A 3 15.82 -42.44 -37.74
CA LEU A 3 14.79 -41.57 -37.17
C LEU A 3 15.40 -40.26 -36.67
N ARG A 4 15.09 -39.25 -37.47
CA ARG A 4 15.09 -37.79 -37.34
C ARG A 4 14.39 -37.29 -36.04
N VAL A 5 15.09 -37.19 -34.90
CA VAL A 5 14.52 -36.63 -33.65
C VAL A 5 15.45 -35.61 -32.93
N TRP A 6 16.61 -35.26 -33.50
CA TRP A 6 17.66 -34.52 -32.77
C TRP A 6 17.82 -33.04 -33.14
N SER A 7 16.79 -32.39 -33.71
CA SER A 7 16.90 -31.02 -34.25
C SER A 7 16.12 -29.93 -33.53
N ASP A 8 15.33 -30.22 -32.48
CA ASP A 8 14.49 -29.20 -31.82
C ASP A 8 14.98 -28.71 -30.46
N VAL A 9 15.90 -29.41 -29.78
CA VAL A 9 16.41 -28.98 -28.46
C VAL A 9 17.48 -27.87 -28.57
N ALA A 10 18.14 -27.75 -29.73
CA ALA A 10 19.27 -26.83 -29.90
C ALA A 10 18.87 -25.35 -30.09
N ARG A 11 17.59 -25.04 -30.36
CA ARG A 11 17.19 -23.67 -30.78
C ARG A 11 16.66 -22.78 -29.66
N TYR A 12 16.34 -23.32 -28.48
CA TYR A 12 15.70 -22.54 -27.39
C TYR A 12 16.43 -22.52 -26.05
N GLY A 13 17.56 -23.23 -25.88
CA GLY A 13 18.26 -23.32 -24.59
C GLY A 13 19.29 -22.20 -24.31
N LEU A 14 19.93 -21.65 -25.36
CA LEU A 14 21.06 -20.73 -25.20
C LEU A 14 20.66 -19.33 -24.69
N PRO A 15 19.61 -18.65 -25.22
CA PRO A 15 19.28 -17.30 -24.77
C PRO A 15 18.83 -17.23 -23.30
N GLY A 16 18.10 -18.25 -22.83
CA GLY A 16 17.63 -18.33 -21.44
C GLY A 16 18.76 -18.52 -20.43
N PHE A 17 19.83 -19.22 -20.82
CA PHE A 17 20.99 -19.43 -19.95
C PHE A 17 21.76 -18.13 -19.69
N PHE A 18 21.93 -17.29 -20.72
CA PHE A 18 22.59 -15.99 -20.55
C PHE A 18 21.76 -15.02 -19.69
N LEU A 19 20.43 -15.02 -19.83
CA LEU A 19 19.55 -14.22 -18.99
C LEU A 19 19.59 -14.65 -17.52
N GLY A 20 19.64 -15.97 -17.27
CA GLY A 20 19.81 -16.53 -15.92
C GLY A 20 21.15 -16.13 -15.28
N LEU A 21 22.23 -16.17 -16.06
CA LEU A 21 23.56 -15.76 -15.59
C LEU A 21 23.64 -14.25 -15.27
N ALA A 22 22.97 -13.41 -16.07
CA ALA A 22 22.94 -11.97 -15.85
C ALA A 22 22.19 -11.58 -14.57
N LEU A 23 21.08 -12.25 -14.25
CA LEU A 23 20.32 -12.03 -13.00
C LEU A 23 21.09 -12.48 -11.76
N MET A 24 21.90 -13.54 -11.89
CA MET A 24 22.73 -14.05 -10.79
C MET A 24 23.84 -13.06 -10.39
N TRP A 25 24.38 -12.29 -11.34
CA TRP A 25 25.43 -11.29 -11.04
C TRP A 25 24.87 -9.92 -10.62
N GLY A 26 23.69 -9.53 -11.12
CA GLY A 26 23.08 -8.24 -10.82
C GLY A 26 22.55 -8.07 -9.39
N THR A 27 22.33 -9.17 -8.66
CA THR A 27 21.81 -9.15 -7.29
C THR A 27 22.90 -9.23 -6.22
N ALA A 28 24.15 -9.48 -6.59
CA ALA A 28 25.25 -9.70 -5.64
C ALA A 28 25.81 -8.42 -4.98
N ASN A 29 25.45 -7.22 -5.45
CA ASN A 29 25.99 -5.94 -4.94
C ASN A 29 24.93 -4.95 -4.42
N GLY A 30 23.68 -5.39 -4.25
CA GLY A 30 22.64 -4.57 -3.64
C GLY A 30 22.72 -4.64 -2.12
N ARG A 31 23.40 -3.68 -1.50
CA ARG A 31 23.38 -3.42 -0.05
C ARG A 31 21.95 -3.59 0.47
N GLY A 32 21.75 -4.56 1.37
CA GLY A 32 20.46 -4.82 1.98
C GLY A 32 19.92 -3.55 2.62
N THR A 33 18.70 -3.17 2.26
CA THR A 33 17.94 -2.15 2.97
C THR A 33 17.67 -2.66 4.38
N VAL A 34 18.46 -2.19 5.35
CA VAL A 34 18.22 -2.46 6.76
C VAL A 34 17.05 -1.58 7.17
N ALA A 35 15.86 -2.16 7.28
CA ALA A 35 14.70 -1.49 7.84
C ALA A 35 14.93 -1.32 9.35
N GLN A 36 15.33 -0.12 9.76
CA GLN A 36 15.49 0.21 11.17
C GLN A 36 14.11 0.57 11.74
N ALA A 37 13.49 -0.38 12.43
CA ALA A 37 12.22 -0.17 13.11
C ALA A 37 12.41 0.82 14.28
N GLN A 38 11.82 2.01 14.17
CA GLN A 38 11.62 2.89 15.32
C GLN A 38 10.60 2.24 16.26
N THR A 39 11.01 1.91 17.48
CA THR A 39 10.12 1.52 18.58
C THR A 39 9.38 2.76 19.09
N PRO A 40 8.05 2.87 18.93
CA PRO A 40 7.28 3.92 19.59
C PRO A 40 7.13 3.57 21.09
N PRO A 41 7.10 4.57 21.99
CA PRO A 41 6.97 4.33 23.42
C PRO A 41 5.64 3.63 23.77
N PRO A 42 5.62 2.81 24.84
CA PRO A 42 4.50 1.96 25.18
C PRO A 42 3.48 2.73 26.01
N ALA A 43 2.64 3.52 25.37
CA ALA A 43 1.38 3.93 25.98
C ALA A 43 0.35 4.24 24.90
N GLU A 44 -0.72 3.45 24.93
CA GLU A 44 -2.06 3.92 24.61
C GLU A 44 -2.40 4.12 23.12
N ARG A 45 -2.48 3.01 22.38
CA ARG A 45 -3.44 2.91 21.26
C ARG A 45 -4.25 1.64 21.38
N THR A 46 -5.45 1.82 21.92
CA THR A 46 -6.64 1.02 21.70
C THR A 46 -6.66 0.46 20.28
N ARG A 47 -6.84 -0.86 20.20
CA ARG A 47 -6.72 -1.73 19.02
C ARG A 47 -7.42 -1.16 17.77
N MET A 48 -6.67 -0.44 16.94
CA MET A 48 -6.93 -0.38 15.50
C MET A 48 -5.88 -1.27 14.82
N PRO A 49 -6.26 -2.07 13.80
CA PRO A 49 -5.27 -2.85 13.05
C PRO A 49 -4.20 -1.89 12.55
N ALA A 50 -2.94 -2.16 12.92
CA ALA A 50 -1.81 -1.32 12.55
C ALA A 50 -1.71 -1.26 11.02
N MET A 51 -2.05 -0.12 10.44
CA MET A 51 -1.83 0.14 9.02
C MET A 51 -0.36 0.49 8.84
N THR A 52 0.43 -0.49 8.38
CA THR A 52 1.81 -0.25 7.94
C THR A 52 1.74 0.27 6.51
N GLY A 53 2.14 1.52 6.28
CA GLY A 53 2.10 2.13 4.96
C GLY A 53 3.23 3.11 4.73
N GLY A 54 3.61 3.25 3.46
CA GLY A 54 4.65 4.15 2.99
C GLY A 54 4.23 4.84 1.69
N GLU A 55 4.69 6.08 1.54
CA GLU A 55 4.54 6.84 0.31
C GLU A 55 5.86 6.83 -0.45
N THR A 56 5.82 6.58 -1.75
CA THR A 56 6.99 6.79 -2.63
C THR A 56 6.53 7.20 -4.01
N SER A 57 7.05 8.33 -4.50
CA SER A 57 6.83 8.80 -5.89
C SER A 57 5.36 8.90 -6.31
N GLY A 58 4.46 9.33 -5.41
CA GLY A 58 3.03 9.45 -5.70
C GLY A 58 2.26 8.11 -5.70
N THR A 59 2.87 7.05 -5.21
CA THR A 59 2.16 5.81 -4.87
C THR A 59 2.14 5.65 -3.35
N LEU A 60 0.93 5.52 -2.79
CA LEU A 60 0.71 5.14 -1.41
C LEU A 60 0.48 3.64 -1.37
N ALA A 61 1.24 2.94 -0.54
CA ALA A 61 1.07 1.52 -0.31
C ALA A 61 0.80 1.29 1.17
N PHE A 62 -0.22 0.51 1.50
CA PHE A 62 -0.47 0.09 2.86
C PHE A 62 -1.13 -1.28 2.90
N THR A 63 -0.96 -1.99 4.01
CA THR A 63 -1.58 -3.31 4.20
C THR A 63 -2.57 -3.29 5.35
N SER A 64 -3.65 -4.06 5.23
CA SER A 64 -4.56 -4.35 6.35
C SER A 64 -4.71 -5.86 6.52
N GLN A 65 -4.96 -6.30 7.75
CA GLN A 65 -5.37 -7.68 8.03
C GLN A 65 -6.88 -7.69 8.21
N THR A 66 -7.57 -8.46 7.37
CA THR A 66 -9.03 -8.66 7.50
C THR A 66 -9.29 -9.89 8.37
N ALA A 67 -10.36 -9.85 9.18
CA ALA A 67 -10.79 -10.99 9.98
C ALA A 67 -11.07 -12.20 9.05
N GLY A 68 -10.18 -13.20 9.05
CA GLY A 68 -10.25 -14.34 8.13
C GLY A 68 -8.94 -14.68 7.39
N MET A 69 -7.78 -14.39 7.99
CA MET A 69 -6.42 -14.73 7.50
C MET A 69 -5.99 -14.11 6.16
N ALA A 70 -6.84 -13.37 5.46
CA ALA A 70 -6.44 -12.66 4.26
C ALA A 70 -5.79 -11.30 4.62
N GLN A 71 -4.56 -11.10 4.16
CA GLN A 71 -3.92 -9.78 4.19
C GLN A 71 -4.26 -9.04 2.91
N LEU A 72 -4.71 -7.79 3.02
CA LEU A 72 -4.99 -6.94 1.86
C LEU A 72 -3.83 -5.95 1.69
N LEU A 73 -3.41 -5.76 0.44
CA LEU A 73 -2.48 -4.71 0.01
C LEU A 73 -3.25 -3.70 -0.84
N TYR A 74 -3.22 -2.46 -0.41
CA TYR A 74 -3.80 -1.33 -1.14
C TYR A 74 -2.67 -0.56 -1.79
N LEU A 75 -2.81 -0.31 -3.09
CA LEU A 75 -1.94 0.58 -3.86
C LEU A 75 -2.79 1.73 -4.37
N VAL A 76 -2.40 2.96 -4.07
CA VAL A 76 -3.07 4.17 -4.53
C VAL A 76 -2.06 5.02 -5.28
N ASP A 77 -2.28 5.19 -6.58
CA ASP A 77 -1.56 6.15 -7.42
C ASP A 77 -2.27 7.50 -7.35
N THR A 78 -1.63 8.44 -6.67
CA THR A 78 -2.15 9.79 -6.47
C THR A 78 -1.96 10.68 -7.70
N ARG A 79 -1.10 10.32 -8.66
CA ARG A 79 -0.87 11.09 -9.89
C ARG A 79 -1.91 10.75 -10.96
N ASN A 80 -2.21 9.47 -11.13
CA ASN A 80 -3.17 8.99 -12.13
C ASN A 80 -4.59 8.85 -11.59
N HIS A 81 -4.76 9.10 -10.28
CA HIS A 81 -5.98 8.86 -9.51
C HIS A 81 -6.52 7.45 -9.74
N ALA A 82 -5.68 6.46 -9.47
CA ALA A 82 -6.02 5.06 -9.59
C ALA A 82 -5.73 4.32 -8.28
N PHE A 83 -6.53 3.31 -7.96
CA PHE A 83 -6.24 2.42 -6.85
C PHE A 83 -6.44 0.96 -7.25
N ALA A 84 -5.69 0.09 -6.60
CA ALA A 84 -5.81 -1.36 -6.72
C ALA A 84 -5.76 -2.01 -5.34
N VAL A 85 -6.51 -3.09 -5.18
CA VAL A 85 -6.59 -3.89 -3.96
C VAL A 85 -6.19 -5.32 -4.30
N TYR A 86 -5.17 -5.81 -3.63
CA TYR A 86 -4.69 -7.17 -3.74
C TYR A 86 -4.98 -7.94 -2.46
N ARG A 87 -5.35 -9.20 -2.60
CA ARG A 87 -5.46 -10.16 -1.52
C ARG A 87 -4.25 -11.08 -1.53
N ILE A 88 -3.58 -11.11 -0.40
CA ILE A 88 -2.43 -11.96 -0.11
C ILE A 88 -2.92 -13.07 0.81
N ASP A 89 -2.67 -14.31 0.39
CA ASP A 89 -2.92 -15.48 1.21
C ASP A 89 -1.63 -15.87 1.95
N PRO A 90 -1.51 -15.58 3.25
CA PRO A 90 -0.31 -15.90 4.02
C PRO A 90 -0.18 -17.40 4.30
N THR A 91 -1.24 -18.20 4.11
CA THR A 91 -1.21 -19.65 4.32
C THR A 91 -0.54 -20.38 3.16
N ASN A 92 -0.45 -19.74 1.99
CA ASN A 92 0.20 -20.31 0.82
C ASN A 92 1.70 -19.93 0.82
N PRO A 93 2.62 -20.90 1.02
CA PRO A 93 4.05 -20.63 1.08
C PRO A 93 4.63 -20.12 -0.25
N LYS A 94 3.90 -20.25 -1.37
CA LYS A 94 4.28 -19.70 -2.66
C LYS A 94 3.98 -18.20 -2.80
N GLY A 95 3.32 -17.59 -1.82
CA GLY A 95 3.02 -16.16 -1.80
C GLY A 95 2.05 -15.75 -2.92
N THR A 96 0.90 -16.42 -3.02
CA THR A 96 -0.07 -16.08 -4.08
C THR A 96 -0.74 -14.74 -3.79
N VAL A 97 -0.68 -13.84 -4.78
CA VAL A 97 -1.30 -12.53 -4.73
C VAL A 97 -2.41 -12.48 -5.77
N LYS A 98 -3.64 -12.17 -5.34
CA LYS A 98 -4.80 -12.04 -6.22
C LYS A 98 -5.24 -10.59 -6.29
N LEU A 99 -5.46 -10.07 -7.49
CA LEU A 99 -6.10 -8.77 -7.67
C LEU A 99 -7.60 -8.91 -7.39
N GLU A 100 -8.10 -8.17 -6.40
CA GLU A 100 -9.54 -8.16 -6.07
C GLU A 100 -10.27 -7.00 -6.75
N ALA A 101 -9.64 -5.82 -6.82
CA ALA A 101 -10.24 -4.66 -7.47
C ALA A 101 -9.16 -3.72 -8.03
N ALA A 102 -9.45 -3.06 -9.16
CA ALA A 102 -8.67 -1.94 -9.68
C ALA A 102 -9.60 -0.93 -10.33
N ARG A 103 -9.54 0.34 -9.92
CA ARG A 103 -10.40 1.41 -10.44
C ARG A 103 -9.68 2.75 -10.45
N ARG A 104 -10.11 3.63 -11.35
CA ARG A 104 -9.79 5.06 -11.26
C ARG A 104 -10.80 5.73 -10.35
N TYR A 105 -10.33 6.69 -9.57
CA TYR A 105 -11.16 7.53 -8.74
C TYR A 105 -11.09 8.96 -9.24
N GLN A 106 -12.15 9.71 -9.01
CA GLN A 106 -12.14 11.16 -9.17
C GLN A 106 -12.35 11.76 -7.79
N TRP A 107 -11.63 12.86 -7.55
CA TRP A 107 -11.76 13.63 -6.33
C TRP A 107 -13.08 14.39 -6.41
N ASP A 108 -14.18 13.79 -5.96
CA ASP A 108 -15.42 14.54 -5.69
C ASP A 108 -15.25 15.26 -4.33
N LEU A 109 -14.28 16.17 -4.27
CA LEU A 109 -14.04 17.00 -3.09
C LEU A 109 -15.16 18.05 -2.97
N LYS A 110 -16.38 17.63 -2.66
CA LYS A 110 -17.41 18.52 -2.08
C LYS A 110 -17.15 18.80 -0.59
N LEU A 111 -15.88 18.92 -0.21
CA LEU A 111 -15.46 19.26 1.15
C LEU A 111 -15.65 20.74 1.46
N ALA A 112 -15.86 21.59 0.45
CA ALA A 112 -16.19 23.00 0.66
C ALA A 112 -17.54 23.19 1.38
N GLU A 113 -18.45 22.21 1.31
CA GLU A 113 -19.81 22.32 1.87
C GLU A 113 -19.95 21.71 3.27
N TYR A 114 -19.00 20.88 3.72
CA TYR A 114 -19.13 20.14 4.99
C TYR A 114 -18.48 20.80 6.21
N ASN A 115 -17.72 21.90 6.05
CA ASN A 115 -17.10 22.63 7.18
C ASN A 115 -17.82 23.93 7.57
N ASN A 116 -18.98 24.23 6.99
CA ASN A 116 -19.80 25.40 7.34
C ASN A 116 -21.01 25.04 8.21
N GLN A 117 -20.99 23.88 8.88
CA GLN A 117 -22.03 23.54 9.85
C GLN A 117 -21.92 24.50 11.05
N PRO A 118 -23.03 25.02 11.57
CA PRO A 118 -23.01 25.85 12.78
C PRO A 118 -22.35 25.08 13.94
N PRO A 119 -21.70 25.79 14.89
CA PRO A 119 -21.74 27.24 15.08
C PRO A 119 -20.79 28.02 14.17
N GLU A 120 -21.30 29.09 13.57
CA GLU A 120 -20.46 30.11 12.93
C GLU A 120 -19.47 30.70 13.96
N VAL A 121 -18.33 31.23 13.48
CA VAL A 121 -17.28 31.80 14.34
C VAL A 121 -17.84 32.79 15.37
N ALA A 122 -18.82 33.61 14.98
CA ALA A 122 -19.49 34.58 15.87
C ALA A 122 -20.30 33.92 17.01
N ALA A 123 -20.88 32.74 16.79
CA ALA A 123 -21.59 31.99 17.83
C ALA A 123 -20.61 31.35 18.84
N ILE A 124 -19.41 30.98 18.39
CA ILE A 124 -18.34 30.50 19.27
C ILE A 124 -17.82 31.64 20.15
N GLU A 125 -17.57 32.82 19.57
CA GLU A 125 -17.09 34.00 20.31
C GLU A 125 -18.07 34.44 21.41
N SER A 126 -19.36 34.50 21.11
CA SER A 126 -20.39 34.84 22.10
C SER A 126 -20.53 33.80 23.21
N THR A 127 -20.39 32.50 22.90
CA THR A 127 -20.40 31.42 23.91
C THR A 127 -19.19 31.51 24.84
N VAL A 128 -18.00 31.81 24.31
CA VAL A 128 -16.78 31.96 25.12
C VAL A 128 -16.86 33.21 26.01
N GLN A 129 -17.40 34.31 25.50
CA GLN A 129 -17.53 35.55 26.26
C GLN A 129 -18.55 35.43 27.39
N THR A 130 -19.66 34.72 27.15
CA THR A 130 -20.69 34.43 28.18
C THR A 130 -20.21 33.43 29.24
N LEU A 131 -19.48 32.37 28.86
CA LEU A 131 -18.86 31.47 29.83
C LEU A 131 -17.74 32.13 30.65
N GLY A 132 -16.91 32.96 30.02
CA GLY A 132 -15.80 33.67 30.68
C GLY A 132 -16.27 34.75 31.66
N GLN A 133 -17.46 35.32 31.44
CA GLN A 133 -18.08 36.28 32.37
C GLN A 133 -18.77 35.61 33.56
N SER A 134 -19.26 34.38 33.42
CA SER A 134 -19.91 33.63 34.53
C SER A 134 -18.93 33.08 35.57
N ALA A 135 -17.61 33.18 35.32
CA ALA A 135 -16.55 32.73 36.23
C ALA A 135 -15.94 33.87 37.07
N ARG A 136 -16.60 35.04 37.15
CA ARG A 136 -16.26 36.15 38.05
C ARG A 136 -17.36 36.45 39.03
#